data_AF-A0A2E8RB73-F1
#
_entry.id   AF-A0A2E8RB73-F1
#
_cell.length_a   1.000
_cell.length_b   1.000
_cell.length_c   1.000
_cell.angle_alpha   90.00
_cell.angle_beta   90.00
_cell.angle_gamma   90.00
#
_symmetry.space_group_name_H-M   'P 1'
#
loop_
_entity.id
_entity.type
_entity.pdbx_description
1 polymer ?
#
loop_
_entity_poly.entity_id
_entity_poly.type
_entity_poly.pdbx_seq_one_letter_code
_entity_poly.pdbx_strand_id
1 'polypeptide(L)'
;MSFVLVYLFASVPIGYIVSNWLNKTDILKTGSKSSGAANVIANVGPLWGVLVGVIDLVCKGYLCTLFLHQLNLSELYLYFCVIALIIGHNWSAFLIFKGGRGVLTSIGVFCALGLYIEVLILFVLLAVIGRLLIYKDSGFWTLIAIICLPFLMIGFDRELNVFLIVMSILFLVILKRVLSNSPSTVLLRFPYTLINRIIWDRDILNKEKWLEQQI
;
A
#
# COMPACT_ATOMS: atom_id res chain seq x y z
N MET A 1 17.09 -10.18 15.08
CA MET A 1 16.41 -10.14 13.77
C MET A 1 16.91 -8.91 13.03
N SER A 2 17.36 -9.01 11.77
CA SER A 2 17.84 -7.82 11.03
C SER A 2 16.71 -7.14 10.24
N PHE A 3 16.73 -5.80 10.13
CA PHE A 3 15.80 -5.07 9.24
C PHE A 3 15.89 -5.52 7.77
N VAL A 4 17.04 -6.09 7.37
CA VAL A 4 17.23 -6.72 6.05
C VAL A 4 16.33 -7.95 5.89
N LEU A 5 16.24 -8.81 6.91
CA LEU A 5 15.34 -9.97 6.88
C LEU A 5 13.87 -9.53 6.82
N VAL A 6 13.52 -8.45 7.53
CA VAL A 6 12.16 -7.87 7.48
C VAL A 6 11.85 -7.34 6.07
N TYR A 7 12.79 -6.63 5.44
CA TYR A 7 12.66 -6.16 4.07
C TYR A 7 12.48 -7.34 3.08
N LEU A 8 13.30 -8.39 3.20
CA LEU A 8 13.20 -9.56 2.33
C LEU A 8 11.88 -10.32 2.52
N PHE A 9 11.43 -10.49 3.76
CA PHE A 9 10.13 -11.09 4.06
C PHE A 9 8.98 -10.29 3.43
N ALA A 10 8.96 -8.98 3.62
CA ALA A 10 7.91 -8.14 3.06
C ALA A 10 7.97 -8.06 1.53
N SER A 11 9.17 -8.22 0.95
CA SER A 11 9.41 -8.25 -0.50
C SER A 11 8.77 -9.44 -1.19
N VAL A 12 8.41 -10.52 -0.49
CA VAL A 12 7.80 -11.71 -1.11
C VAL A 12 6.55 -11.30 -1.91
N PRO A 13 6.53 -11.49 -3.24
CA PRO A 13 5.53 -10.85 -4.10
C PRO A 13 4.25 -11.68 -4.23
N ILE A 14 3.48 -11.79 -3.14
CA ILE A 14 2.30 -12.66 -3.03
C ILE A 14 1.32 -12.48 -4.19
N GLY A 15 0.95 -11.25 -4.54
CA GLY A 15 0.01 -11.04 -5.65
C GLY A 15 0.56 -11.47 -7.00
N TYR A 16 1.86 -11.34 -7.24
CA TYR A 16 2.51 -11.84 -8.46
C TYR A 16 2.56 -13.37 -8.48
N ILE A 17 2.87 -14.01 -7.35
CA ILE A 17 2.89 -15.47 -7.22
C ILE A 17 1.50 -16.03 -7.52
N VAL A 18 0.46 -15.48 -6.88
CA VAL A 18 -0.94 -15.89 -7.08
C VAL A 18 -1.38 -15.68 -8.53
N SER A 19 -1.07 -14.53 -9.13
CA SER A 19 -1.49 -14.26 -10.52
C SER A 19 -0.79 -15.14 -11.55
N ASN A 20 0.50 -15.39 -11.36
CA ASN A 20 1.29 -16.21 -12.27
C ASN A 20 0.88 -17.68 -12.19
N TRP A 21 0.56 -18.18 -10.99
CA TRP A 21 0.14 -19.56 -10.79
C TRP A 21 -1.23 -19.89 -11.40
N LEU A 22 -2.21 -18.99 -11.29
CA LEU A 22 -3.60 -19.27 -11.65
C LEU A 22 -3.94 -18.97 -13.11
N ASN A 23 -3.67 -17.75 -13.56
CA ASN A 23 -4.15 -17.27 -14.86
C ASN A 23 -3.03 -17.17 -15.90
N LYS A 24 -1.77 -17.47 -15.51
CA LYS A 24 -0.56 -17.22 -16.33
C LYS A 24 -0.48 -15.76 -16.82
N THR A 25 -1.13 -14.84 -16.13
CA THR A 25 -1.14 -13.41 -16.45
C THR A 25 -0.02 -12.71 -15.71
N ASP A 26 0.85 -12.03 -16.45
CA ASP A 26 1.87 -11.16 -15.88
C ASP A 26 1.24 -9.82 -15.46
N ILE A 27 0.84 -9.73 -14.19
CA ILE A 27 0.24 -8.52 -13.61
C ILE A 27 1.19 -7.32 -13.54
N LEU A 28 2.49 -7.50 -13.81
CA LEU A 28 3.44 -6.39 -13.93
C LEU A 28 3.42 -5.76 -15.33
N LYS A 29 2.70 -6.37 -16.27
CA LYS A 29 2.46 -5.87 -17.62
C LYS A 29 1.03 -5.40 -17.85
N THR A 30 0.08 -5.81 -17.01
CA THR A 30 -1.34 -5.44 -17.13
C THR A 30 -1.82 -4.53 -16.00
N GLY A 31 -2.92 -3.80 -16.24
CA GLY A 31 -3.56 -2.93 -15.27
C GLY A 31 -2.60 -1.89 -14.68
N SER A 32 -2.56 -1.81 -13.34
CA SER A 32 -1.70 -0.85 -12.62
C SER A 32 -0.22 -1.28 -12.51
N LYS A 33 0.14 -2.43 -13.08
CA LYS A 33 1.50 -2.99 -13.05
C LYS A 33 2.02 -3.22 -11.63
N SER A 34 1.12 -3.41 -10.68
CA SER A 34 1.42 -3.60 -9.25
C SER A 34 1.11 -5.03 -8.83
N SER A 35 1.90 -5.56 -7.89
CA SER A 35 1.63 -6.85 -7.25
C SER A 35 0.61 -6.77 -6.11
N GLY A 36 0.00 -5.61 -5.87
CA GLY A 36 -1.00 -5.43 -4.82
C GLY A 36 -2.38 -5.98 -5.17
N ALA A 37 -3.18 -6.21 -4.13
CA ALA A 37 -4.54 -6.75 -4.19
C ALA A 37 -5.44 -6.13 -5.28
N ALA A 38 -5.46 -4.79 -5.41
CA ALA A 38 -6.35 -4.12 -6.36
C ALA A 38 -6.09 -4.51 -7.82
N ASN A 39 -4.83 -4.74 -8.19
CA ASN A 39 -4.49 -5.17 -9.54
C ASN A 39 -4.85 -6.65 -9.76
N VAL A 40 -4.70 -7.47 -8.72
CA VAL A 40 -5.13 -8.87 -8.74
C VAL A 40 -6.66 -8.98 -8.87
N ILE A 41 -7.43 -8.12 -8.19
CA ILE A 41 -8.89 -8.04 -8.37
C ILE A 41 -9.24 -7.75 -9.84
N ALA A 42 -8.55 -6.78 -10.45
CA ALA A 42 -8.85 -6.32 -11.80
C ALA A 42 -8.45 -7.34 -12.89
N ASN A 43 -7.40 -8.13 -12.69
CA ASN A 43 -6.82 -8.98 -13.73
C ASN A 43 -6.97 -10.49 -13.49
N VAL A 44 -7.12 -10.91 -12.23
CA VAL A 44 -7.20 -12.34 -11.86
C VAL A 44 -8.59 -12.69 -11.34
N GLY A 45 -9.12 -11.87 -10.44
CA GLY A 45 -10.47 -12.01 -9.93
C GLY A 45 -10.61 -11.54 -8.48
N PRO A 46 -11.86 -11.23 -8.04
CA PRO A 46 -12.12 -10.63 -6.73
C PRO A 46 -11.70 -11.53 -5.57
N LEU A 47 -11.96 -12.85 -5.66
CA LEU A 47 -11.58 -13.82 -4.62
C LEU A 47 -10.08 -13.76 -4.33
N TRP A 48 -9.26 -13.87 -5.38
CA TRP A 48 -7.80 -13.88 -5.27
C TRP A 48 -7.24 -12.54 -4.81
N GLY A 49 -7.81 -11.44 -5.29
CA GLY A 49 -7.38 -10.12 -4.85
C GLY A 49 -7.72 -9.86 -3.38
N VAL A 50 -8.87 -10.34 -2.88
CA VAL A 50 -9.21 -10.28 -1.44
C VAL A 50 -8.22 -11.12 -0.64
N LEU A 51 -7.91 -12.34 -1.06
CA LEU A 51 -6.93 -13.20 -0.38
C LEU A 51 -5.54 -12.53 -0.30
N VAL A 52 -5.05 -11.99 -1.41
CA VAL A 52 -3.77 -11.24 -1.43
C VAL A 52 -3.83 -10.05 -0.47
N GLY A 53 -4.96 -9.33 -0.47
CA GLY A 53 -5.15 -8.19 0.42
C GLY A 53 -5.15 -8.56 1.90
N VAL A 54 -5.78 -9.67 2.26
CA VAL A 54 -5.77 -10.22 3.63
C VAL A 54 -4.35 -10.64 4.02
N ILE A 55 -3.60 -11.28 3.13
CA ILE A 55 -2.21 -11.67 3.42
C ILE A 55 -1.32 -10.44 3.62
N ASP A 56 -1.46 -9.43 2.77
CA ASP A 56 -0.69 -8.19 2.89
C ASP A 56 -1.03 -7.42 4.19
N LEU A 57 -2.30 -7.35 4.58
CA LEU A 57 -2.73 -6.70 5.82
C LEU A 57 -2.34 -7.51 7.06
N VAL A 58 -2.77 -8.77 7.12
CA VAL A 58 -2.67 -9.60 8.33
C VAL A 58 -1.27 -10.16 8.50
N CYS A 59 -0.75 -10.88 7.51
CA CYS A 59 0.52 -11.58 7.65
C CYS A 59 1.71 -10.61 7.57
N LYS A 60 1.72 -9.73 6.56
CA LYS A 60 2.86 -8.81 6.36
C LYS A 60 2.79 -7.59 7.25
N GLY A 61 1.63 -6.94 7.38
CA GLY A 61 1.48 -5.78 8.23
C GLY A 61 1.37 -6.17 9.71
N TYR A 62 0.19 -6.65 10.10
CA TYR A 62 -0.20 -6.81 11.49
C TYR A 62 0.65 -7.81 12.29
N LEU A 63 0.69 -9.07 11.86
CA LEU A 63 1.41 -10.13 12.59
C LEU A 63 2.91 -9.90 12.61
N CYS A 64 3.49 -9.41 11.50
CA CYS A 64 4.92 -9.12 11.46
C CYS A 64 5.28 -7.99 12.43
N THR A 65 4.51 -6.90 12.47
CA THR A 65 4.74 -5.80 13.42
C THR A 65 4.55 -6.24 14.87
N LEU A 66 3.51 -7.03 15.18
CA LEU A 66 3.32 -7.59 16.51
C LEU A 66 4.49 -8.50 16.93
N PHE A 67 4.95 -9.37 16.02
CA PHE A 67 6.10 -10.22 16.27
C PHE A 67 7.35 -9.39 16.55
N LEU A 68 7.61 -8.33 15.77
CA LEU A 68 8.72 -7.42 16.01
C LEU A 68 8.63 -6.72 17.37
N HIS A 69 7.43 -6.35 17.81
CA HIS A 69 7.20 -5.76 19.13
C HIS A 69 7.52 -6.75 20.27
N GLN A 70 7.24 -8.04 20.09
CA GLN A 70 7.54 -9.08 21.08
C GLN A 70 9.04 -9.41 21.22
N LEU A 71 9.87 -8.98 20.26
CA LEU A 71 11.31 -9.23 20.30
C LEU A 71 12.08 -8.31 21.26
N ASN A 72 11.41 -7.46 22.03
CA ASN A 72 12.01 -6.51 22.98
C ASN A 72 13.15 -5.69 22.35
N LEU A 73 12.96 -5.29 21.10
CA LEU A 73 13.90 -4.46 20.35
C LEU A 73 13.87 -3.03 20.92
N SER A 74 14.97 -2.28 20.77
CA SER A 74 14.92 -0.85 21.05
C SER A 74 13.93 -0.15 20.12
N GLU A 75 13.30 0.92 20.59
CA GLU A 75 12.27 1.64 19.82
C GLU A 75 12.78 2.09 18.44
N LEU A 76 14.01 2.61 18.40
CA LEU A 76 14.66 3.02 17.16
C LEU A 76 14.84 1.84 16.19
N TYR A 77 15.14 0.65 16.70
CA TYR A 77 15.31 -0.53 15.88
C TYR A 77 13.97 -1.06 15.34
N LEU A 78 12.93 -1.07 16.19
CA LEU A 78 11.56 -1.39 15.77
C LEU A 78 11.09 -0.43 14.67
N TYR A 79 11.35 0.87 14.83
CA TYR A 79 11.10 1.89 13.81
C TYR A 79 11.72 1.50 12.46
N PHE A 80 13.02 1.20 12.43
CA PHE A 80 13.69 0.79 11.19
C PHE A 80 13.13 -0.50 10.58
N CYS A 81 12.76 -1.48 11.41
CA CYS A 81 12.13 -2.71 10.94
C CYS A 81 10.77 -2.44 10.27
N VAL A 82 9.92 -1.62 10.89
CA VAL A 82 8.60 -1.26 10.33
C VAL A 82 8.74 -0.48 9.02
N ILE A 83 9.70 0.44 8.95
CA ILE A 83 10.01 1.15 7.70
C ILE A 83 10.51 0.18 6.62
N ALA A 84 11.44 -0.71 6.96
CA ALA A 84 11.94 -1.73 6.04
C ALA A 84 10.84 -2.68 5.52
N LEU A 85 9.84 -2.98 6.35
CA LEU A 85 8.67 -3.77 6.00
C LEU A 85 7.85 -3.09 4.90
N ILE A 86 7.51 -1.81 5.07
CA ILE A 86 6.75 -1.05 4.06
C ILE A 86 7.57 -0.88 2.77
N ILE A 87 8.87 -0.59 2.88
CA ILE A 87 9.78 -0.48 1.74
C ILE A 87 9.85 -1.81 0.97
N GLY A 88 9.97 -2.95 1.66
CA GLY A 88 10.02 -4.27 1.03
C GLY A 88 8.75 -4.60 0.25
N HIS A 89 7.58 -4.32 0.81
CA HIS A 89 6.32 -4.52 0.09
C HIS A 89 6.18 -3.58 -1.13
N ASN A 90 6.61 -2.33 -1.02
CA ASN A 90 6.46 -1.31 -2.06
C ASN A 90 7.48 -1.46 -3.20
N TRP A 91 8.72 -1.83 -2.87
CA TRP A 91 9.85 -1.99 -3.78
C TRP A 91 10.53 -3.33 -3.51
N SER A 92 9.89 -4.40 -4.00
CA SER A 92 10.36 -5.77 -3.79
C SER A 92 11.66 -6.04 -4.53
N ALA A 93 12.66 -6.58 -3.83
CA ALA A 93 13.89 -7.06 -4.44
C ALA A 93 13.63 -8.19 -5.46
N PHE A 94 12.58 -9.01 -5.24
CA PHE A 94 12.22 -10.11 -6.12
C PHE A 94 11.52 -9.67 -7.42
N LEU A 95 11.07 -8.42 -7.49
CA LEU A 95 10.39 -7.85 -8.66
C LEU A 95 11.14 -6.65 -9.25
N ILE A 96 12.47 -6.59 -9.06
CA ILE A 96 13.31 -5.49 -9.59
C ILE A 96 12.77 -4.13 -9.13
N PHE A 97 12.50 -4.03 -7.82
CA PHE A 97 11.94 -2.85 -7.14
C PHE A 97 10.55 -2.41 -7.62
N LYS A 98 9.84 -3.24 -8.37
CA LYS A 98 8.39 -3.15 -8.52
C LYS A 98 7.71 -3.79 -7.31
N GLY A 99 6.47 -3.42 -7.04
CA GLY A 99 5.77 -3.94 -5.86
C GLY A 99 4.36 -3.41 -5.69
N GLY A 100 3.85 -3.56 -4.48
CA GLY A 100 2.55 -3.04 -4.06
C GLY A 100 2.56 -1.53 -3.84
N ARG A 101 1.40 -0.98 -3.47
CA ARG A 101 1.27 0.42 -3.02
C ARG A 101 1.41 0.59 -1.50
N GLY A 102 1.43 -0.51 -0.75
CA GLY A 102 1.63 -0.51 0.70
C GLY A 102 0.41 -0.15 1.53
N VAL A 103 -0.75 0.13 0.92
CA VAL A 103 -1.94 0.59 1.65
C VAL A 103 -2.43 -0.44 2.67
N LEU A 104 -2.68 -1.68 2.24
CA LEU A 104 -3.16 -2.75 3.13
C LEU A 104 -2.11 -3.17 4.15
N THR A 105 -0.85 -3.25 3.75
CA THR A 105 0.28 -3.50 4.64
C THR A 105 0.37 -2.43 5.74
N SER A 106 0.23 -1.16 5.37
CA SER A 106 0.24 -0.02 6.30
C SER A 106 -0.93 -0.09 7.27
N ILE A 107 -2.14 -0.42 6.80
CA ILE A 107 -3.30 -0.64 7.67
C ILE A 107 -3.01 -1.73 8.70
N GLY A 108 -2.39 -2.84 8.30
CA GLY A 108 -1.96 -3.89 9.21
C GLY A 108 -0.99 -3.39 10.28
N VAL A 109 0.03 -2.62 9.87
CA VAL A 109 0.96 -1.97 10.81
C VAL A 109 0.23 -1.04 11.77
N PHE A 110 -0.68 -0.18 11.28
CA PHE A 110 -1.43 0.76 12.12
C PHE A 110 -2.29 0.04 13.17
N CYS A 111 -2.95 -1.06 12.78
CA CYS A 111 -3.69 -1.90 13.72
C CYS A 111 -2.77 -2.50 14.79
N ALA A 112 -1.56 -2.94 14.42
CA ALA A 112 -0.60 -3.49 15.38
C ALA A 112 -0.05 -2.43 16.35
N LEU A 113 -0.01 -1.17 15.93
CA LEU A 113 0.36 -0.01 16.75
C LEU A 113 -0.82 0.54 17.59
N GLY A 114 -1.97 -0.15 17.61
CA GLY A 114 -3.11 0.25 18.44
C GLY A 114 -4.01 1.35 17.84
N LEU A 115 -3.86 1.67 16.55
CA LEU A 115 -4.67 2.68 15.85
C LEU A 115 -5.97 2.12 15.26
N TYR A 116 -6.57 1.13 15.93
CA TYR A 116 -7.74 0.40 15.42
C TYR A 116 -8.97 1.29 15.28
N ILE A 117 -9.15 2.28 16.18
CA ILE A 117 -10.29 3.20 16.14
C ILE A 117 -10.16 4.14 14.93
N GLU A 118 -8.98 4.73 14.72
CA GLU A 118 -8.71 5.64 13.61
C GLU A 118 -8.85 4.94 12.27
N VAL A 119 -8.27 3.73 12.15
CA VAL A 119 -8.41 2.89 10.96
C VAL A 119 -9.88 2.57 10.70
N LEU A 120 -10.65 2.20 11.73
CA LEU A 120 -12.08 1.90 11.59
C LEU A 120 -12.88 3.13 11.14
N ILE A 121 -12.64 4.30 11.75
CA ILE A 121 -13.28 5.57 11.38
C ILE A 121 -13.01 5.87 9.90
N LEU A 122 -11.74 5.82 9.46
CA LEU A 122 -11.38 6.10 8.07
C LEU A 122 -11.95 5.06 7.11
N PHE A 123 -11.96 3.79 7.50
CA PHE A 123 -12.54 2.73 6.67
C PHE A 123 -14.04 2.94 6.48
N VAL A 124 -14.80 3.20 7.54
CA VAL A 124 -16.24 3.43 7.45
C VAL A 124 -16.56 4.71 6.68
N LEU A 125 -15.91 5.83 7.02
CA LEU A 125 -16.19 7.12 6.38
C LEU A 125 -15.80 7.14 4.90
N LEU A 126 -14.61 6.63 4.56
CA LEU A 126 -14.05 6.82 3.23
C LEU A 126 -14.31 5.64 2.31
N ALA A 127 -14.26 4.40 2.83
CA ALA A 127 -14.48 3.21 2.02
C ALA A 127 -15.94 2.79 1.95
N VAL A 128 -16.74 2.95 3.02
CA VAL A 128 -18.17 2.61 3.00
C VAL A 128 -18.98 3.79 2.49
N ILE A 129 -18.94 4.93 3.17
CA ILE A 129 -19.75 6.10 2.79
C ILE A 129 -19.20 6.74 1.50
N GLY A 130 -17.91 7.10 1.48
CA GLY A 130 -17.31 7.78 0.33
C GLY A 130 -17.39 6.99 -0.98
N ARG A 131 -16.87 5.76 -0.98
CA ARG A 131 -16.78 4.95 -2.22
C ARG A 131 -18.14 4.41 -2.69
N LEU A 132 -19.01 3.96 -1.80
CA LEU A 132 -20.28 3.35 -2.20
C LEU A 132 -21.35 4.39 -2.53
N LEU A 133 -21.35 5.55 -1.84
CA LEU A 133 -22.42 6.55 -1.96
C LEU A 133 -22.05 7.76 -2.81
N ILE A 134 -20.77 8.17 -2.86
CA ILE A 134 -20.37 9.45 -3.45
C ILE A 134 -19.53 9.27 -4.73
N TYR A 135 -18.35 8.66 -4.63
CA TYR A 135 -17.39 8.61 -5.75
C TYR A 135 -16.63 7.27 -5.82
N LYS A 136 -16.73 6.57 -6.96
CA LYS A 136 -16.26 5.17 -7.11
C LYS A 136 -14.74 5.04 -7.40
N ASP A 137 -13.90 5.84 -6.75
CA ASP A 137 -12.45 5.82 -6.94
C ASP A 137 -11.68 5.59 -5.62
N SER A 138 -11.07 4.41 -5.49
CA SER A 138 -10.31 4.04 -4.30
C SER A 138 -9.01 4.83 -4.11
N GLY A 139 -8.40 5.33 -5.20
CA GLY A 139 -7.17 6.11 -5.15
C GLY A 139 -7.40 7.44 -4.43
N PHE A 140 -8.52 8.09 -4.73
CA PHE A 140 -8.95 9.33 -4.09
C PHE A 140 -9.21 9.18 -2.60
N TRP A 141 -10.08 8.24 -2.22
CA TRP A 141 -10.46 8.04 -0.84
C TRP A 141 -9.28 7.64 0.03
N THR A 142 -8.31 6.93 -0.53
CA THR A 142 -7.05 6.65 0.15
C THR A 142 -6.20 7.91 0.34
N LEU A 143 -6.20 8.87 -0.59
CA LEU A 143 -5.53 10.16 -0.36
C LEU A 143 -6.18 10.92 0.79
N ILE A 144 -7.51 10.97 0.82
CA ILE A 144 -8.26 11.58 1.92
C ILE A 144 -7.91 10.89 3.24
N ALA A 145 -7.82 9.56 3.26
CA ALA A 145 -7.41 8.81 4.46
C ALA A 145 -6.01 9.18 4.93
N ILE A 146 -5.05 9.30 4.01
CA ILE A 146 -3.67 9.71 4.29
C ILE A 146 -3.64 11.11 4.92
N ILE A 147 -4.45 12.04 4.41
CA ILE A 147 -4.51 13.41 4.93
C ILE A 147 -5.20 13.44 6.30
N CYS A 148 -6.30 12.70 6.49
CA CYS A 148 -7.09 12.73 7.72
C CYS A 148 -6.43 11.99 8.90
N LEU A 149 -5.65 10.93 8.64
CA LEU A 149 -5.10 10.09 9.72
C LEU A 149 -4.26 10.87 10.75
N PRO A 150 -3.32 11.76 10.36
CA PRO A 150 -2.56 12.57 11.33
C PRO A 150 -3.46 13.44 12.23
N PHE A 151 -4.54 14.01 11.69
CA PHE A 151 -5.47 14.82 12.48
C PHE A 151 -6.27 13.97 13.47
N LEU A 152 -6.67 12.76 13.08
CA LEU A 152 -7.29 11.82 14.01
C LEU A 152 -6.32 11.44 15.14
N MET A 153 -5.06 11.16 14.82
CA MET A 153 -4.05 10.82 15.83
C MET A 153 -3.81 11.95 16.83
N ILE A 154 -3.81 13.21 16.38
CA ILE A 154 -3.76 14.38 17.27
C ILE A 154 -5.01 14.43 18.16
N GLY A 155 -6.19 14.17 17.61
CA GLY A 155 -7.45 14.14 18.37
C GLY A 155 -7.55 13.02 19.40
N PHE A 156 -6.88 11.88 19.17
CA PHE A 156 -6.78 10.75 20.10
C PHE A 156 -5.54 10.79 21.01
N ASP A 157 -4.77 11.89 20.98
CA ASP A 157 -3.57 12.10 21.80
C ASP A 157 -2.56 10.95 21.72
N ARG A 158 -2.26 10.50 20.48
CA ARG A 158 -1.33 9.40 20.24
C ARG A 158 0.12 9.83 20.50
N GLU A 159 0.90 8.91 21.06
CA GLU A 159 2.31 9.14 21.37
C GLU A 159 3.11 9.60 20.15
N LEU A 160 4.07 10.51 20.38
CA LEU A 160 4.91 11.10 19.33
C LEU A 160 5.65 10.04 18.51
N ASN A 161 6.15 8.98 19.15
CA ASN A 161 6.87 7.90 18.46
C ASN A 161 5.98 7.19 17.44
N VAL A 162 4.73 6.87 17.82
CA VAL A 162 3.75 6.26 16.91
C VAL A 162 3.37 7.23 15.79
N PHE A 163 3.18 8.51 16.11
CA PHE A 163 2.92 9.56 15.12
C PHE A 163 4.03 9.65 14.07
N LEU A 164 5.30 9.65 14.47
CA LEU A 164 6.44 9.69 13.56
C LEU A 164 6.53 8.44 12.67
N ILE A 165 6.27 7.25 13.21
CA ILE A 165 6.19 6.01 12.41
C ILE A 165 5.10 6.15 11.34
N VAL A 166 3.90 6.58 11.74
CA VAL A 166 2.78 6.74 10.81
C VAL A 166 3.11 7.75 9.72
N MET A 167 3.63 8.93 10.08
CA MET A 167 4.01 9.96 9.11
C MET A 167 5.03 9.45 8.07
N SER A 168 6.02 8.68 8.52
CA SER A 168 7.00 8.05 7.64
C SER A 168 6.36 7.01 6.70
N ILE A 169 5.43 6.21 7.20
CA ILE A 169 4.68 5.24 6.37
C ILE A 169 3.80 5.96 5.34
N LEU A 170 3.09 7.01 5.74
CA LEU A 170 2.27 7.82 4.84
C LEU A 170 3.11 8.48 3.75
N PHE A 171 4.29 9.00 4.11
CA PHE A 171 5.26 9.50 3.15
C PHE A 171 5.67 8.41 2.14
N LEU A 172 5.99 7.20 2.60
CA LEU A 172 6.37 6.09 1.71
C LEU A 172 5.22 5.66 0.77
N VAL A 173 3.97 5.70 1.24
CA VAL A 173 2.81 5.42 0.40
C VAL A 173 2.66 6.51 -0.68
N ILE A 174 2.75 7.79 -0.32
CA ILE A 174 2.72 8.90 -1.29
C ILE A 174 3.88 8.80 -2.27
N LEU A 175 5.09 8.52 -1.79
CA LEU A 175 6.26 8.33 -2.63
C LEU A 175 6.04 7.18 -3.62
N LYS A 176 5.45 6.06 -3.16
CA LYS A 176 5.13 4.95 -4.04
C LYS A 176 4.06 5.31 -5.07
N ARG A 177 3.07 6.15 -4.74
CA ARG A 177 2.10 6.70 -5.70
C ARG A 177 2.80 7.49 -6.80
N VAL A 178 3.65 8.43 -6.41
CA VAL A 178 4.40 9.33 -7.30
C VAL A 178 5.35 8.58 -8.21
N LEU A 179 6.09 7.58 -7.71
CA LEU A 179 7.04 6.84 -8.51
C LEU A 179 6.35 5.90 -9.51
N SER A 180 5.21 5.29 -9.13
CA SER A 180 4.51 4.27 -9.94
C SER A 180 5.40 3.08 -10.32
N ASN A 181 4.80 2.06 -10.95
CA ASN A 181 5.54 0.97 -11.60
C ASN A 181 5.59 1.16 -13.13
N SER A 182 5.00 2.25 -13.64
CA SER A 182 4.89 2.54 -15.07
C SER A 182 6.20 3.02 -15.68
N PRO A 183 6.48 2.69 -16.95
CA PRO A 183 7.73 3.04 -17.62
C PRO A 183 7.90 4.55 -17.84
N SER A 184 9.15 4.93 -18.11
CA SER A 184 9.60 6.32 -18.27
C SER A 184 8.91 7.09 -19.40
N THR A 185 8.32 6.42 -20.39
CA THR A 185 7.61 7.07 -21.51
C THR A 185 6.40 7.89 -21.07
N VAL A 186 5.81 7.55 -19.92
CA VAL A 186 4.69 8.30 -19.29
C VAL A 186 5.17 9.65 -18.70
N LEU A 187 6.49 9.82 -18.48
CA LEU A 187 7.08 11.05 -17.94
C LEU A 187 7.10 12.20 -18.96
N LEU A 188 6.82 11.93 -20.24
CA LEU A 188 6.76 12.96 -21.29
C LEU A 188 5.66 14.02 -21.07
N ARG A 189 4.69 13.76 -20.16
CA ARG A 189 3.67 14.71 -19.70
C ARG A 189 3.78 15.00 -18.19
N PHE A 190 5.01 15.29 -17.75
CA PHE A 190 5.42 15.28 -16.35
C PHE A 190 4.43 15.91 -15.33
N PRO A 191 3.98 17.17 -15.46
CA PRO A 191 3.11 17.76 -14.44
C PRO A 191 1.72 17.10 -14.39
N TYR A 192 1.16 16.74 -15.54
CA TYR A 192 -0.15 16.11 -15.62
C TYR A 192 -0.14 14.69 -15.03
N THR A 193 0.87 13.90 -15.36
CA THR A 193 1.06 12.55 -14.80
C THR A 193 1.24 12.60 -13.29
N LEU A 194 2.02 13.57 -12.78
CA LEU A 194 2.28 13.72 -11.35
C LEU A 194 0.98 13.97 -10.55
N ILE A 195 0.14 14.89 -11.03
CA ILE A 195 -1.15 15.21 -10.40
C ILE A 195 -2.05 13.97 -10.36
N ASN A 196 -2.16 13.25 -11.48
CA ASN A 196 -2.96 12.02 -11.53
C ASN A 196 -2.45 10.95 -10.56
N ARG A 197 -1.13 10.80 -10.42
CA ARG A 197 -0.52 9.84 -9.50
C ARG A 197 -0.83 10.17 -8.05
N ILE A 198 -0.75 11.44 -7.67
CA ILE A 198 -1.01 11.87 -6.29
C ILE A 198 -2.49 11.66 -5.95
N ILE A 199 -3.39 12.20 -6.78
CA ILE A 199 -4.82 12.27 -6.47
C ILE A 199 -5.51 10.93 -6.75
N TRP A 200 -5.26 10.31 -7.91
CA TRP A 200 -6.01 9.15 -8.39
C TRP A 200 -5.22 7.84 -8.35
N ASP A 201 -3.95 7.86 -7.93
CA ASP A 201 -3.05 6.70 -7.91
C ASP A 201 -2.85 6.03 -9.30
N ARG A 202 -2.93 6.84 -10.37
CA ARG A 202 -2.78 6.37 -11.76
C ARG A 202 -2.11 7.39 -12.66
N ASP A 203 -1.63 6.95 -13.81
CA ASP A 203 -0.89 7.81 -14.75
C ASP A 203 -1.80 8.66 -15.64
N ILE A 204 -2.96 8.12 -16.02
CA ILE A 204 -3.94 8.76 -16.89
C ILE A 204 -5.23 8.97 -16.11
N LEU A 205 -5.89 10.12 -16.29
CA LEU A 205 -7.12 10.45 -15.59
C LEU A 205 -8.25 9.42 -15.83
N ASN A 206 -8.44 9.01 -17.09
CA ASN A 206 -9.42 7.98 -17.45
C ASN A 206 -8.92 6.59 -16.97
N LYS A 207 -9.71 5.97 -16.10
CA LYS A 207 -9.36 4.71 -15.43
C LYS A 207 -9.34 3.50 -16.38
N GLU A 208 -10.30 3.41 -17.31
CA GLU A 208 -10.39 2.30 -18.28
C GLU A 208 -9.17 2.33 -19.21
N LYS A 209 -8.90 3.49 -19.83
CA LYS A 209 -7.72 3.69 -20.67
C LYS A 209 -6.40 3.48 -19.94
N TRP A 210 -6.36 3.64 -18.62
CA TRP A 210 -5.18 3.34 -17.83
C TRP A 210 -5.00 1.84 -17.59
N LEU A 211 -6.09 1.12 -17.33
CA LEU A 211 -6.06 -0.33 -17.10
C LEU A 211 -5.77 -1.13 -18.38
N GLU A 212 -6.21 -0.63 -19.53
CA GLU A 212 -6.03 -1.26 -20.85
C GLU A 212 -4.64 -1.06 -21.47
N GLN A 213 -3.73 -0.33 -20.80
CA GLN A 213 -2.39 -0.07 -21.33
C GLN A 213 -1.53 -1.34 -21.39
N GLN A 214 -1.56 -2.00 -22.53
CA GLN A 214 -0.55 -2.99 -22.89
C GLN A 214 0.68 -2.25 -23.45
N ILE A 215 1.86 -2.58 -22.91
CA ILE A 215 3.16 -2.14 -23.43
C ILE A 215 3.96 -3.39 -23.76
#